data_AF-A0A7W8HEY5-F1
#
_entry.id   AF-A0A7W8HEY5-F1
#
_cell.length_a   1.000
_cell.length_b   1.000
_cell.length_c   1.000
_cell.angle_alpha   90.00
_cell.angle_beta   90.00
_cell.angle_gamma   90.00
#
_symmetry.space_group_name_H-M   'P 1'
#
loop_
_entity.id
_entity.type
_entity.pdbx_description
1 polymer ?
#
loop_
_entity_poly.entity_id
_entity_poly.type
_entity_poly.pdbx_seq_one_letter_code
_entity_poly.pdbx_strand_id
1 'polypeptide(L)'
;MSTRISARLDDATQAKLESIQAQTGRTVTELVAEALDLYYRMLRADNLESNRALLSLAGIFKGPPSLSERVKEEFTEALDGKHAGHR
;
A
#
# COMPACT_ATOMS: atom_id res chain seq x y z
N MET A 1 18.25 -9.51 -7.76
CA MET A 1 18.71 -8.85 -9.01
C MET A 1 19.13 -7.44 -8.66
N SER A 2 20.25 -6.95 -9.23
CA SER A 2 20.70 -5.57 -9.04
C SER A 2 20.42 -4.79 -10.33
N THR A 3 19.78 -3.62 -10.19
CA THR A 3 19.43 -2.73 -11.31
C THR A 3 20.24 -1.45 -11.19
N ARG A 4 20.88 -1.01 -12.28
CA ARG A 4 21.63 0.25 -12.30
C ARG A 4 20.68 1.42 -12.55
N ILE A 5 20.80 2.46 -11.72
CA ILE A 5 20.07 3.73 -11.88
C ILE A 5 21.09 4.83 -12.13
N SER A 6 20.78 5.75 -13.06
CA SER A 6 21.60 6.94 -13.32
C SER A 6 20.70 8.17 -13.26
N ALA A 7 21.07 9.12 -12.40
CA ALA A 7 20.32 10.34 -12.16
C ALA A 7 21.25 11.55 -12.23
N ARG A 8 20.74 12.68 -12.72
CA ARG A 8 21.43 13.98 -12.65
C ARG A 8 20.92 14.71 -11.43
N LEU A 9 21.85 15.19 -10.60
CA LEU A 9 21.55 16.04 -9.46
C LEU A 9 21.93 17.47 -9.82
N ASP A 10 21.19 18.45 -9.29
CA ASP A 10 21.63 19.83 -9.31
C ASP A 10 22.71 20.05 -8.24
N ASP A 11 23.45 21.16 -8.37
CA ASP A 11 24.58 21.47 -7.48
C ASP A 11 24.14 21.53 -6.01
N ALA A 12 22.93 22.04 -5.75
CA ALA A 12 22.38 22.14 -4.40
C ALA A 12 22.10 20.76 -3.78
N THR A 13 21.56 19.81 -4.55
CA THR A 13 21.29 18.45 -4.07
C THR A 13 22.59 17.66 -3.92
N GLN A 14 23.56 17.87 -4.82
CA GLN A 14 24.87 17.27 -4.70
C GLN A 14 25.57 17.70 -3.39
N ALA A 15 25.59 19.00 -3.08
CA ALA A 15 26.19 19.50 -1.84
C ALA A 15 25.53 18.91 -0.57
N LYS A 16 24.21 18.73 -0.58
CA LYS A 16 23.48 18.07 0.52
C LYS A 16 23.91 16.60 0.67
N LEU A 17 24.01 15.87 -0.44
CA LEU A 17 24.42 14.47 -0.44
C LEU A 17 25.83 14.33 0.14
N GLU A 18 26.77 15.15 -0.31
CA GLU A 18 28.16 15.15 0.19
C GLU A 18 28.23 15.45 1.70
N SER A 19 27.46 16.43 2.19
CA SER A 19 27.37 16.74 3.61
C SER A 19 26.85 15.55 4.44
N ILE A 20 25.82 14.85 3.95
CA ILE A 20 25.26 13.68 4.64
C ILE A 20 26.28 12.54 4.66
N GLN A 21 26.96 12.29 3.55
CA GLN A 21 28.01 11.28 3.48
C GLN A 21 29.15 11.59 4.45
N ALA A 22 29.60 12.85 4.53
CA ALA A 22 30.66 13.27 5.43
C ALA A 22 30.29 13.06 6.92
N GLN A 23 29.04 13.29 7.29
CA GLN A 23 28.57 13.15 8.66
C GLN A 23 28.26 11.70 9.06
N THR A 24 27.77 10.89 8.12
CA THR A 24 27.28 9.53 8.40
C THR A 24 28.25 8.42 8.03
N GLY A 25 29.25 8.71 7.18
CA GLY A 25 30.16 7.72 6.60
C GLY A 25 29.49 6.75 5.61
N ARG A 26 28.22 6.97 5.27
CA ARG A 26 27.45 6.08 4.39
C ARG A 26 27.76 6.34 2.91
N THR A 27 27.66 5.28 2.12
CA THR A 27 27.76 5.36 0.66
C THR A 27 26.48 5.96 0.06
N VAL A 28 26.59 6.53 -1.15
CA VAL A 28 25.42 7.05 -1.90
C VAL A 28 24.35 5.97 -2.06
N THR A 29 24.75 4.73 -2.34
CA THR A 29 23.82 3.60 -2.52
C THR A 29 23.02 3.33 -1.26
N GLU A 30 23.65 3.32 -0.09
CA GLU A 30 22.97 3.09 1.20
C GLU A 30 21.98 4.22 1.50
N LEU A 31 22.39 5.47 1.29
CA LEU A 31 21.55 6.63 1.52
C LEU A 31 20.33 6.64 0.60
N VAL A 32 20.52 6.35 -0.69
CA VAL A 32 19.41 6.30 -1.67
C VAL A 32 18.46 5.15 -1.37
N ALA A 33 18.98 3.97 -0.99
CA ALA A 33 18.15 2.83 -0.62
C ALA A 33 17.28 3.12 0.62
N GLU A 34 17.87 3.73 1.66
CA GLU A 34 17.15 4.11 2.87
C GLU A 34 16.12 5.21 2.60
N ALA A 35 16.47 6.23 1.81
CA ALA A 35 15.55 7.29 1.44
C ALA A 35 14.34 6.75 0.66
N LEU A 36 14.56 5.79 -0.26
CA LEU A 36 13.49 5.13 -1.00
C LEU A 36 12.59 4.30 -0.08
N ASP A 37 13.17 3.55 0.86
CA ASP A 37 12.38 2.76 1.81
C ASP A 37 11.55 3.67 2.74
N LEU A 38 12.13 4.76 3.23
CA LEU A 38 11.43 5.75 4.04
C LEU A 38 10.26 6.38 3.25
N TYR A 39 10.50 6.78 2.00
CA TYR A 39 9.47 7.34 1.14
C TYR A 39 8.37 6.31 0.83
N TYR A 40 8.74 5.06 0.56
CA TYR A 40 7.78 3.97 0.34
C TYR A 40 6.90 3.72 1.57
N ARG A 41 7.48 3.72 2.77
CA ARG A 41 6.75 3.59 4.03
C ARG A 41 5.79 4.75 4.25
N MET A 42 6.20 5.98 3.95
CA MET A 42 5.33 7.15 4.04
C MET A 42 4.13 7.01 3.11
N LEU A 43 4.34 6.65 1.84
CA LEU A 43 3.25 6.42 0.90
C LEU A 43 2.31 5.30 1.37
N ARG A 44 2.85 4.21 1.94
CA ARG A 44 2.02 3.15 2.52
C ARG A 44 1.23 3.60 3.74
N ALA A 45 1.85 4.39 4.62
CA ALA A 45 1.20 4.94 5.80
C ALA A 45 0.06 5.89 5.40
N ASP A 46 0.28 6.77 4.43
CA ASP A 46 -0.75 7.65 3.89
C ASP A 46 -1.90 6.87 3.24
N ASN A 47 -1.60 5.77 2.55
CA ASN A 47 -2.62 4.89 2.01
C ASN A 47 -3.39 4.14 3.12
N LEU A 48 -2.72 3.77 4.21
CA LEU A 48 -3.36 3.14 5.37
C LEU A 48 -4.26 4.12 6.11
N GLU A 49 -3.82 5.36 6.31
CA GLU A 49 -4.63 6.44 6.89
C GLU A 49 -5.84 6.77 5.99
N SER A 50 -5.61 6.90 4.68
CA SER A 50 -6.69 7.14 3.71
C SER A 50 -7.70 5.99 3.68
N ASN A 51 -7.24 4.75 3.87
CA ASN A 51 -8.09 3.56 3.95
C ASN A 51 -8.61 3.26 5.36
N ARG A 52 -8.26 4.04 6.39
CA ARG A 52 -8.69 3.81 7.77
C ARG A 52 -10.22 3.81 7.89
N ALA A 53 -10.89 4.66 7.11
CA ALA A 53 -12.35 4.70 7.02
C ALA A 53 -12.96 3.47 6.32
N LEU A 54 -12.22 2.79 5.45
CA LEU A 54 -12.66 1.53 4.83
C LEU A 54 -12.34 0.33 5.72
N LEU A 55 -11.20 0.36 6.40
CA LEU A 55 -10.79 -0.67 7.36
C LEU A 55 -11.69 -0.70 8.58
N SER A 56 -12.27 0.44 9.00
CA SER A 56 -13.29 0.46 10.05
C SER A 56 -14.60 -0.26 9.65
N LEU A 57 -14.81 -0.50 8.35
CA LEU A 57 -15.94 -1.27 7.84
C LEU A 57 -15.66 -2.78 7.82
N ALA A 58 -14.42 -3.21 8.06
CA ALA A 58 -14.11 -4.64 8.14
C ALA A 58 -14.82 -5.27 9.35
N GLY A 59 -15.63 -6.30 9.12
CA GLY A 59 -16.35 -7.02 10.17
C GLY A 59 -17.66 -6.36 10.65
N ILE A 60 -18.09 -5.24 10.07
CA ILE A 60 -19.39 -4.64 10.43
C ILE A 60 -20.58 -5.43 9.88
N PHE A 61 -20.35 -6.23 8.83
CA PHE A 61 -21.33 -7.12 8.24
C PHE A 61 -20.97 -8.57 8.52
N LYS A 62 -21.99 -9.39 8.77
CA LYS A 62 -21.85 -10.83 8.87
C LYS A 62 -22.35 -11.46 7.57
N GLY A 63 -21.56 -12.34 7.02
CA GLY A 63 -21.91 -13.13 5.85
C GLY A 63 -21.30 -14.53 5.95
N PRO A 64 -21.68 -15.43 5.05
CA PRO A 64 -21.06 -16.75 4.98
C PRO A 64 -19.55 -16.63 4.73
N PRO A 65 -18.73 -17.52 5.32
CA PRO A 65 -17.27 -17.47 5.16
C PRO A 65 -16.84 -17.71 3.71
N SER A 66 -17.68 -18.36 2.90
CA SER A 66 -17.46 -18.58 1.47
C SER A 66 -17.87 -17.41 0.59
N LEU A 67 -18.49 -16.35 1.13
CA LEU A 67 -19.07 -15.28 0.34
C LEU A 67 -18.05 -14.58 -0.56
N SER A 68 -16.80 -14.42 -0.09
CA SER A 68 -15.71 -13.84 -0.89
C SER A 68 -15.27 -14.72 -2.06
N GLU A 69 -15.50 -16.02 -1.99
CA GLU A 69 -15.11 -16.99 -3.01
C GLU A 69 -16.27 -17.32 -3.97
N ARG A 70 -17.52 -17.21 -3.49
CA ARG A 70 -18.73 -17.67 -4.19
C ARG A 70 -19.80 -16.58 -4.30
N VAL A 71 -19.39 -15.32 -4.41
CA VAL A 71 -20.25 -14.12 -4.41
C VAL A 71 -21.52 -14.28 -5.25
N LYS A 72 -21.40 -14.75 -6.50
CA LYS A 72 -22.53 -14.83 -7.45
C LYS A 72 -23.55 -15.91 -7.08
N GLU A 73 -23.07 -17.05 -6.62
CA GLU A 73 -23.90 -18.19 -6.25
C GLU A 73 -24.69 -17.85 -4.99
N GLU A 74 -24.01 -17.38 -3.95
CA GLU A 74 -24.65 -16.99 -2.69
C GLU A 74 -25.62 -15.81 -2.87
N PHE A 75 -25.31 -14.86 -3.75
CA PHE A 75 -26.22 -13.77 -4.08
C PHE A 75 -27.50 -14.26 -4.78
N THR A 76 -27.36 -15.23 -5.68
CA THR A 76 -28.51 -15.82 -6.39
C THR A 76 -29.38 -16.63 -5.43
N GLU A 77 -28.77 -17.46 -4.58
CA GLU A 77 -29.47 -18.21 -3.53
C GLU A 77 -30.22 -17.28 -2.56
N ALA A 78 -29.59 -16.18 -2.14
CA ALA A 78 -30.22 -15.19 -1.26
C ALA A 78 -31.38 -14.46 -1.95
N LEU A 79 -31.25 -14.12 -3.23
CA LEU A 79 -32.32 -13.52 -4.03
C LEU A 79 -33.51 -14.48 -4.19
N ASP A 80 -33.24 -15.72 -4.56
CA ASP A 80 -34.28 -16.75 -4.72
C ASP A 80 -35.01 -16.98 -3.39
N GLY A 81 -34.27 -17.11 -2.28
CA GLY A 81 -34.84 -17.24 -0.95
C GLY A 81 -35.72 -16.04 -0.54
N LYS A 82 -35.31 -14.82 -0.89
CA LYS A 82 -36.08 -13.60 -0.59
C LYS A 82 -37.38 -13.50 -1.40
N HIS A 83 -37.37 -13.97 -2.64
CA HIS A 83 -38.52 -13.87 -3.54
C HIS A 83 -39.39 -15.13 -3.61
N ALA A 84 -38.99 -16.23 -2.98
CA ALA A 84 -39.72 -17.50 -2.97
C ALA A 84 -41.13 -17.41 -2.34
N GLY A 85 -41.38 -16.46 -1.43
CA GLY A 85 -42.70 -16.24 -0.83
C GLY A 85 -43.61 -15.27 -1.58
N HIS A 86 -43.15 -14.68 -2.69
CA HIS A 86 -43.89 -13.71 -3.50
C HIS A 86 -44.29 -14.26 -4.88
N ARG A 87 -44.27 -15.59 -5.03
CA ARG A 87 -44.74 -16.32 -6.22
C ARG A 87 -45.94 -17.18 -5.89
#